data_AF-A0A537IGR4-F1
#
_entry.id   AF-A0A537IGR4-F1
#
_cell.length_a   1.000
_cell.length_b   1.000
_cell.length_c   1.000
_cell.angle_alpha   90.00
_cell.angle_beta   90.00
_cell.angle_gamma   90.00
#
_symmetry.space_group_name_H-M   'P 1'
#
loop_
_entity.id
_entity.type
_entity.pdbx_description
1 polymer ?
#
loop_
_entity_poly.entity_id
_entity_poly.type
_entity_poly.pdbx_seq_one_letter_code
_entity_poly.pdbx_strand_id
1 'polypeptide(L)'
;MQLYYYLFPAITLLLLIPFVRFVILKKKNIPVSLFSLALKNENNGRLEEAVTTYESALVEVKKIRFHNNLQKKIIDKLKVLNTMIEYDRNCHFMR
;
A
#
# COMPACT_ATOMS: atom_id res chain seq x y z
N MET A 1 12.25 -17.76 44.84
CA MET A 1 11.66 -16.41 44.78
C MET A 1 12.42 -15.44 43.86
N GLN A 2 13.76 -15.43 43.84
CA GLN A 2 14.53 -14.50 42.98
C GLN A 2 14.49 -14.81 41.48
N LEU A 3 14.43 -16.09 41.06
CA LEU A 3 14.37 -16.48 39.65
C LEU A 3 13.12 -15.94 38.91
N TYR A 4 12.01 -15.74 39.63
CA TYR A 4 10.77 -15.20 39.06
C TYR A 4 10.95 -13.78 38.52
N TYR A 5 11.77 -12.96 39.19
CA TYR A 5 12.06 -11.59 38.75
C TYR A 5 12.82 -11.54 37.42
N TYR A 6 13.54 -12.60 37.06
CA TYR A 6 14.26 -12.71 35.79
C TYR A 6 13.43 -13.44 34.72
N LEU A 7 12.60 -14.41 35.10
CA LEU A 7 11.72 -15.15 34.18
C LEU A 7 10.58 -14.28 33.65
N PHE A 8 9.98 -13.43 34.50
CA PHE A 8 8.89 -12.54 34.09
C PHE A 8 9.26 -11.59 32.95
N PRO A 9 10.35 -10.78 33.03
CA PRO A 9 10.76 -9.91 31.92
C PRO A 9 11.24 -10.69 30.69
N ALA A 10 11.79 -11.90 30.85
CA ALA A 10 12.18 -12.74 29.72
C ALA A 10 10.95 -13.21 28.92
N ILE A 11 9.88 -13.63 29.60
CA ILE A 11 8.62 -14.06 28.97
C ILE A 11 7.93 -12.87 28.32
N THR A 12 7.91 -11.70 28.94
CA THR A 12 7.30 -10.51 28.33
C THR A 12 8.06 -10.08 27.07
N LEU A 13 9.39 -10.05 27.08
CA LEU A 13 10.21 -9.80 25.88
C LEU A 13 9.96 -10.82 24.77
N LEU A 14 9.86 -12.10 25.12
CA LEU A 14 9.58 -13.18 24.16
C LEU A 14 8.25 -12.97 23.41
N LEU A 15 7.23 -12.44 24.09
CA LEU A 15 5.92 -12.14 23.49
C LEU A 15 5.89 -10.78 22.77
N LEU A 16 6.69 -9.80 23.22
CA LEU A 16 6.68 -8.44 22.68
C LEU A 16 7.40 -8.36 21.33
N ILE A 17 8.50 -9.10 21.14
CA ILE A 17 9.25 -9.15 19.88
C ILE A 17 8.39 -9.61 18.68
N PRO A 18 7.66 -10.75 18.72
CA PRO A 18 6.80 -11.17 17.61
C PRO A 18 5.64 -10.21 17.39
N PHE A 19 5.08 -9.61 18.44
CA PHE A 19 4.02 -8.61 18.32
C PHE A 19 4.51 -7.36 17.56
N VAL A 20 5.67 -6.81 17.92
CA VAL A 20 6.27 -5.67 17.22
C VAL A 20 6.57 -6.04 15.76
N ARG A 21 7.13 -7.23 15.50
CA ARG A 21 7.37 -7.71 14.13
C ARG A 21 6.08 -7.83 13.34
N PHE A 22 5.01 -8.35 13.92
CA PHE A 22 3.71 -8.47 13.28
C PHE A 22 3.16 -7.10 12.87
N VAL A 23 3.22 -6.11 13.77
CA VAL A 23 2.78 -4.74 13.47
C VAL A 23 3.61 -4.11 12.34
N ILE A 24 4.93 -4.31 12.34
CA ILE A 24 5.83 -3.82 11.29
C ILE A 24 5.52 -4.49 9.94
N LEU A 25 5.30 -5.81 9.92
CA LEU A 25 4.95 -6.56 8.71
C LEU A 25 3.59 -6.12 8.15
N LYS A 26 2.60 -5.89 9.01
CA LYS A 26 1.29 -5.37 8.60
C LYS A 26 1.42 -3.99 7.95
N LYS A 27 2.26 -3.10 8.51
CA LYS A 27 2.56 -1.78 7.91
C LYS A 27 3.22 -1.90 6.52
N LYS A 28 4.13 -2.86 6.32
CA LYS A 28 4.74 -3.11 5.00
C LYS A 28 3.71 -3.53 3.94
N ASN A 29 2.60 -4.12 4.34
CA ASN A 29 1.56 -4.59 3.43
C ASN A 29 0.53 -3.51 3.05
N ILE A 30 0.51 -2.35 3.71
CA ILE A 30 -0.40 -1.25 3.37
C ILE A 30 -0.29 -0.82 1.90
N PRO A 31 0.90 -0.51 1.35
CA PRO A 31 1.02 -0.12 -0.06
C PRO A 31 0.58 -1.23 -1.04
N VAL A 32 0.85 -2.50 -0.70
CA VAL A 32 0.43 -3.64 -1.51
C VAL A 32 -1.10 -3.79 -1.48
N SER A 33 -1.72 -3.61 -0.31
CA SER A 33 -3.17 -3.62 -0.15
C SER A 33 -3.82 -2.51 -0.96
N LEU A 34 -3.30 -1.27 -0.87
CA LEU A 34 -3.79 -0.13 -1.64
C LEU A 34 -3.63 -0.35 -3.14
N PHE A 35 -2.49 -0.90 -3.57
CA PHE A 35 -2.27 -1.27 -4.98
C PHE A 35 -3.31 -2.30 -5.46
N SER A 36 -3.60 -3.32 -4.66
CA SER A 36 -4.60 -4.34 -5.02
C SER A 36 -6.03 -3.76 -5.09
N LEU A 37 -6.35 -2.82 -4.20
CA LEU A 37 -7.64 -2.11 -4.22
C LEU A 37 -7.76 -1.23 -5.46
N ALA A 38 -6.70 -0.49 -5.79
CA ALA A 38 -6.66 0.35 -6.99
C ALA A 38 -6.85 -0.49 -8.27
N LEU A 39 -6.20 -1.66 -8.35
CA LEU A 39 -6.38 -2.60 -9.46
C LEU A 39 -7.81 -3.14 -9.55
N LYS A 40 -8.45 -3.41 -8.40
CA LYS A 40 -9.86 -3.81 -8.37
C LYS A 40 -10.77 -2.70 -8.88
N ASN A 41 -10.52 -1.45 -8.49
CA ASN A 41 -11.29 -0.30 -8.96
C ASN A 41 -11.09 -0.07 -10.47
N GLU A 42 -9.85 -0.21 -10.97
CA GLU A 42 -9.50 -0.17 -12.40
C GLU A 42 -10.29 -1.22 -13.18
N ASN A 43 -10.27 -2.48 -12.73
CA ASN A 43 -10.99 -3.59 -13.37
C ASN A 43 -12.52 -3.44 -13.34
N ASN A 44 -13.05 -2.72 -12.35
CA ASN A 44 -14.48 -2.42 -12.25
C ASN A 44 -14.89 -1.18 -13.08
N GLY A 45 -13.97 -0.58 -13.85
CA GLY A 45 -14.23 0.63 -14.63
C GLY A 45 -14.31 1.92 -13.81
N ARG A 46 -14.01 1.87 -12.50
CA ARG A 46 -14.02 3.04 -11.62
C ARG A 46 -12.69 3.77 -11.68
N LEU A 47 -12.41 4.41 -12.82
CA LEU A 47 -11.09 4.94 -13.14
C LEU A 47 -10.66 6.06 -12.18
N GLU A 48 -11.55 6.97 -11.80
CA GLU A 48 -11.24 8.05 -10.85
C GLU A 48 -10.94 7.54 -9.43
N GLU A 49 -11.72 6.55 -8.96
CA GLU A 49 -11.45 5.84 -7.69
C GLU A 49 -10.13 5.05 -7.75
N ALA A 50 -9.79 4.49 -8.91
CA ALA A 50 -8.53 3.79 -9.12
C ALA A 50 -7.34 4.76 -9.01
N VAL A 51 -7.42 5.93 -9.66
CA VAL A 51 -6.37 6.97 -9.61
C VAL A 51 -6.11 7.42 -8.17
N THR A 52 -7.14 7.85 -7.46
CA THR A 52 -7.02 8.28 -6.04
C THR A 52 -6.42 7.20 -5.15
N THR A 53 -6.78 5.93 -5.39
CA THR A 53 -6.24 4.80 -4.63
C THR A 53 -4.79 4.51 -4.99
N TYR A 54 -4.40 4.61 -6.27
CA TYR A 54 -3.01 4.48 -6.71
C TYR A 54 -2.13 5.61 -6.16
N GLU A 55 -2.62 6.84 -6.10
CA GLU A 55 -1.92 7.97 -5.47
C GLU A 55 -1.68 7.74 -3.98
N SER A 56 -2.70 7.25 -3.27
CA SER A 56 -2.57 6.84 -1.87
C SER A 56 -1.54 5.73 -1.70
N ALA A 57 -1.54 4.72 -2.58
CA ALA A 57 -0.53 3.67 -2.59
C ALA A 57 0.88 4.24 -2.81
N LEU A 58 1.04 5.22 -3.70
CA LEU A 58 2.32 5.87 -3.99
C LEU A 58 2.88 6.60 -2.75
N VAL A 59 2.02 7.30 -2.01
CA VAL A 59 2.40 7.98 -0.76
C VAL A 59 2.93 6.98 0.26
N GLU A 60 2.26 5.84 0.44
CA GLU A 60 2.71 4.80 1.38
C GLU A 60 3.99 4.10 0.92
N VAL A 61 4.13 3.83 -0.39
CA VAL A 61 5.37 3.22 -0.94
C VAL A 61 6.58 4.12 -0.72
N LYS A 62 6.43 5.44 -0.89
CA LYS A 62 7.52 6.41 -0.67
C LYS A 62 8.06 6.41 0.76
N LYS A 63 7.27 5.95 1.75
CA LYS A 63 7.72 5.80 3.14
C LYS A 63 8.64 4.59 3.33
N ILE A 64 8.71 3.68 2.35
CA ILE A 64 9.48 2.44 2.44
C ILE A 64 10.62 2.44 1.41
N ARG A 65 11.85 2.51 1.91
CA ARG A 65 13.09 2.67 1.12
C ARG A 65 13.34 1.60 0.06
N PHE A 66 12.74 0.41 0.16
CA PHE A 66 13.10 -0.77 -0.64
C PHE A 66 12.02 -1.23 -1.64
N HIS A 67 10.92 -0.48 -1.82
CA HIS A 67 9.83 -0.87 -2.72
C HIS A 67 9.87 -0.19 -4.10
N ASN A 68 11.07 -0.02 -4.67
CA ASN A 68 11.28 0.67 -5.96
C ASN A 68 10.47 0.06 -7.12
N ASN A 69 10.32 -1.27 -7.15
CA ASN A 69 9.54 -1.95 -8.19
C ASN A 69 8.04 -1.63 -8.09
N LEU A 70 7.49 -1.62 -6.87
CA LEU A 70 6.08 -1.29 -6.66
C LEU A 70 5.82 0.19 -6.96
N GLN A 71 6.74 1.07 -6.55
CA GLN A 71 6.69 2.50 -6.87
C GLN A 71 6.61 2.73 -8.38
N LYS A 72 7.52 2.09 -9.13
CA LYS A 72 7.55 2.20 -10.60
C LYS A 72 6.24 1.73 -11.21
N LYS A 73 5.73 0.56 -10.79
CA LYS A 73 4.44 0.03 -11.26
C LYS A 73 3.28 0.98 -11.01
N ILE A 74 3.22 1.60 -9.83
CA ILE A 74 2.17 2.58 -9.50
C ILE A 74 2.27 3.81 -10.40
N ILE A 75 3.47 4.35 -10.61
CA ILE A 75 3.69 5.52 -11.48
C ILE A 75 3.27 5.20 -12.92
N ASP A 76 3.65 4.03 -13.44
CA ASP A 76 3.30 3.62 -14.79
C ASP A 76 1.78 3.46 -14.93
N LYS A 77 1.11 2.87 -13.93
CA LYS A 77 -0.35 2.75 -13.89
C LYS A 77 -1.06 4.11 -13.88
N LEU A 78 -0.60 5.05 -13.05
CA LEU A 78 -1.17 6.40 -12.98
C LEU A 78 -1.07 7.14 -14.32
N LYS A 79 0.06 7.02 -15.01
CA LYS A 79 0.23 7.63 -16.34
C LYS A 79 -0.81 7.11 -17.33
N VAL A 80 -0.93 5.79 -17.43
CA VAL A 80 -1.88 5.14 -18.36
C VAL A 80 -3.31 5.54 -18.03
N LEU A 81 -3.70 5.48 -16.76
CA LEU A 81 -5.05 5.84 -16.31
C LEU A 81 -5.39 7.30 -16.62
N ASN A 82 -4.48 8.23 -16.33
CA ASN A 82 -4.71 9.65 -16.59
C ASN A 82 -4.85 9.92 -18.10
N THR A 83 -4.01 9.31 -18.93
CA THR A 83 -4.13 9.42 -20.39
C THR A 83 -5.45 8.84 -20.89
N MET A 84 -5.90 7.71 -20.33
CA MET A 84 -7.18 7.09 -20.70
C MET A 84 -8.37 7.98 -20.33
N ILE A 85 -8.37 8.55 -19.11
CA ILE A 85 -9.42 9.48 -18.66
C ILE A 85 -9.44 10.75 -19.52
N GLU A 86 -8.27 11.30 -19.84
CA GLU A 86 -8.16 12.49 -20.69
C GLU A 86 -8.68 12.20 -22.11
N TYR A 87 -8.32 11.04 -22.68
CA TYR A 87 -8.82 10.61 -23.98
C TYR A 87 -10.34 10.43 -23.98
N ASP A 88 -10.89 9.75 -22.97
CA ASP A 88 -12.33 9.54 -22.82
C ASP A 88 -13.08 10.88 -22.74
N ARG A 89 -12.58 11.82 -21.94
CA ARG A 89 -13.14 13.18 -21.86
C ARG A 89 -13.10 13.91 -23.19
N ASN A 90 -12.00 13.84 -23.92
CA ASN A 90 -11.85 14.49 -25.23
C ASN A 90 -12.77 13.87 -26.28
N CYS A 91 -12.89 12.53 -26.31
CA CYS A 91 -13.83 11.84 -27.20
C CYS A 91 -15.28 12.14 -26.86
N HIS A 92 -15.63 12.25 -25.57
CA HIS A 92 -16.96 12.67 -25.15
C HIS A 92 -17.25 14.13 -25.48
N PHE A 93 -16.26 15.02 -25.46
CA PHE A 93 -16.43 16.42 -25.85
C PHE A 93 -16.66 16.61 -27.36
N MET A 94 -16.12 15.72 -28.20
CA MET A 94 -16.27 15.80 -29.66
C MET A 94 -17.58 15.20 -30.19
N ARG A 95 -18.43 14.62 -29.33
CA ARG A 95 -19.68 13.95 -29.70
C ARG A 95 -20.90 14.78 -29.33
#